data_AF-A0A3B9DA67-F1
#
_entry.id   AF-A0A3B9DA67-F1
#
_cell.length_a   1.000
_cell.length_b   1.000
_cell.length_c   1.000
_cell.angle_alpha   90.00
_cell.angle_beta   90.00
_cell.angle_gamma   90.00
#
_symmetry.space_group_name_H-M   'P 1'
#
loop_
_entity.id
_entity.type
_entity.pdbx_description
1 polymer ?
#
loop_
_entity_poly.entity_id
_entity_poly.type
_entity_poly.pdbx_seq_one_letter_code
_entity_poly.pdbx_strand_id
1 'polypeptide(L)'
;MYMKNKWLKNSNRQHLRYSMRQASGIALALVMGISVAAAGQTQSVKAAVDTQTADTGVVATTDTANQTTETTTIGKNQISIKDFASQVQKVTGKDVLKNAGIKNTAAATTNEIAAYLLNEADSAVNGGENSYNYDLYGYVKYFNRISDIKKADDKYKESLYKCFTKGIMVGKSDGTYSSTRKFLPKTKITKDEAKKMMNRLKNKGKRFKLSYDGQVLRIINLPKNYKDYPYILASFPNSYYEKKMWYTKQRTKKDKTPAQTAKILSDEDKDMICAKIKKNVELRLNVDYRKTFTSKWKSDLMNTYIDTNKQKSVNAYIKAAKARKVVVSSGEVIVDPSSLWLREYGTTCYARVYVKFRVKSGKIPSVKSKCQNEVIYGSYTGMKNLTSKKTVTFADEIECDLSYTNGKLTSYGVDWGGDSIANVNN
;
A
#
# COMPACT_ATOMS: atom_id res chain seq x y z
N MET A 1 34.08 1.16 -14.65
CA MET A 1 34.27 0.34 -13.42
C MET A 1 33.94 1.10 -12.11
N TYR A 2 34.06 2.44 -12.06
CA TYR A 2 33.74 3.29 -10.90
C TYR A 2 32.22 3.48 -10.61
N MET A 3 31.32 3.34 -11.60
CA MET A 3 29.86 3.47 -11.41
C MET A 3 29.15 2.20 -10.91
N LYS A 4 29.74 1.02 -11.14
CA LYS A 4 29.21 -0.26 -10.63
C LYS A 4 29.21 -0.30 -9.09
N ASN A 5 30.20 0.31 -8.41
CA ASN A 5 30.28 0.34 -6.94
C ASN A 5 29.39 1.41 -6.25
N LYS A 6 28.92 2.46 -6.96
CA LYS A 6 27.98 3.47 -6.43
C LYS A 6 26.53 2.98 -6.49
N TRP A 7 26.22 2.14 -7.48
CA TRP A 7 24.94 1.46 -7.70
C TRP A 7 24.73 0.29 -6.72
N LEU A 8 25.79 -0.48 -6.42
CA LEU A 8 25.82 -1.53 -5.39
C LEU A 8 25.57 -1.03 -3.94
N LYS A 9 25.81 0.27 -3.63
CA LYS A 9 25.56 0.88 -2.31
C LYS A 9 24.13 1.42 -2.10
N ASN A 10 23.44 1.84 -3.16
CA ASN A 10 22.10 2.44 -3.05
C ASN A 10 20.97 1.39 -3.07
N SER A 11 21.17 0.27 -3.79
CA SER A 11 20.27 -0.88 -3.78
C SER A 11 20.31 -1.68 -2.46
N ASN A 12 21.48 -1.74 -1.80
CA ASN A 12 21.62 -2.36 -0.47
C ASN A 12 21.01 -1.51 0.68
N ARG A 13 20.77 -0.20 0.48
CA ARG A 13 20.06 0.71 1.41
C ARG A 13 18.54 0.55 1.40
N GLN A 14 17.96 0.36 0.21
CA GLN A 14 16.55 -0.03 0.02
C GLN A 14 16.23 -1.35 0.77
N HIS A 15 17.22 -2.25 0.80
CA HIS A 15 17.18 -3.56 1.46
C HIS A 15 17.33 -3.54 3.00
N LEU A 16 18.07 -2.60 3.59
CA LEU A 16 18.17 -2.45 5.06
C LEU A 16 16.91 -1.81 5.69
N ARG A 17 16.31 -0.83 5.01
CA ARG A 17 15.08 -0.18 5.51
C ARG A 17 13.85 -1.06 5.41
N TYR A 18 13.85 -1.96 4.42
CA TYR A 18 12.95 -3.11 4.38
C TYR A 18 13.23 -4.15 5.48
N SER A 19 14.47 -4.36 5.92
CA SER A 19 14.84 -5.37 6.95
C SER A 19 14.37 -5.06 8.38
N MET A 20 13.85 -3.85 8.60
CA MET A 20 13.02 -3.49 9.77
C MET A 20 11.52 -3.75 9.57
N ARG A 21 11.06 -4.15 8.37
CA ARG A 21 9.91 -5.08 8.31
C ARG A 21 10.30 -6.27 9.19
N GLN A 22 9.40 -6.75 10.03
CA GLN A 22 9.49 -8.04 10.72
C GLN A 22 10.25 -8.18 12.04
N ALA A 23 10.98 -7.22 12.62
CA ALA A 23 11.46 -7.42 14.00
C ALA A 23 10.30 -7.52 15.03
N SER A 24 9.06 -7.26 14.60
CA SER A 24 7.79 -7.57 15.27
C SER A 24 6.96 -8.70 14.60
N GLY A 25 7.61 -9.64 13.92
CA GLY A 25 7.26 -11.06 13.92
C GLY A 25 6.36 -11.65 12.81
N ILE A 26 6.96 -12.02 11.66
CA ILE A 26 6.79 -13.28 10.89
C ILE A 26 7.98 -13.43 9.92
N ALA A 27 8.51 -14.64 9.71
CA ALA A 27 9.59 -14.91 8.75
C ALA A 27 9.08 -14.90 7.30
N LEU A 28 9.85 -14.37 6.35
CA LEU A 28 9.51 -14.41 4.92
C LEU A 28 10.26 -15.55 4.24
N ALA A 29 9.53 -16.57 3.79
CA ALA A 29 10.00 -17.47 2.74
C ALA A 29 9.84 -16.77 1.38
N LEU A 30 10.99 -16.66 0.70
CA LEU A 30 11.26 -16.45 -0.73
C LEU A 30 10.11 -16.06 -1.67
N VAL A 31 10.30 -14.92 -2.35
CA VAL A 31 9.98 -14.81 -3.78
C VAL A 31 11.18 -14.15 -4.47
N MET A 32 12.15 -14.95 -4.90
CA MET A 32 12.95 -14.70 -6.11
C MET A 32 13.39 -16.07 -6.64
N GLY A 33 12.74 -16.53 -7.71
CA GLY A 33 13.23 -17.65 -8.49
C GLY A 33 14.44 -17.21 -9.30
N ILE A 34 15.57 -17.85 -9.06
CA ILE A 34 16.64 -18.01 -10.05
C ILE A 34 17.02 -19.49 -10.04
N SER A 35 16.73 -20.14 -11.15
CA SER A 35 17.20 -21.48 -11.48
C SER A 35 18.72 -21.50 -11.49
N VAL A 36 19.33 -22.40 -10.72
CA VAL A 36 20.65 -22.95 -11.03
C VAL A 36 20.60 -24.44 -10.74
N ALA A 37 20.67 -25.22 -11.81
CA ALA A 37 20.90 -26.65 -11.74
C ALA A 37 22.34 -26.91 -11.28
N ALA A 38 22.54 -27.88 -10.38
CA ALA A 38 23.63 -28.84 -10.45
C ALA A 38 23.46 -29.96 -9.42
N ALA A 39 23.40 -31.18 -9.95
CA ALA A 39 24.03 -32.41 -9.48
C ALA A 39 23.61 -33.06 -8.15
N GLY A 40 23.01 -34.25 -8.31
CA GLY A 40 23.41 -35.44 -7.57
C GLY A 40 22.48 -35.87 -6.44
N GLN A 41 21.62 -36.85 -6.69
CA GLN A 41 21.94 -38.23 -6.31
C GLN A 41 20.88 -39.20 -6.83
N THR A 42 21.42 -40.27 -7.40
CA THR A 42 20.85 -41.57 -7.71
C THR A 42 19.83 -42.07 -6.69
N GLN A 43 18.68 -42.53 -7.16
CA GLN A 43 18.11 -43.78 -6.67
C GLN A 43 17.27 -44.45 -7.75
N SER A 44 17.73 -45.65 -8.07
CA SER A 44 17.21 -46.63 -9.00
C SER A 44 15.92 -47.25 -8.47
N VAL A 45 14.90 -47.32 -9.32
CA VAL A 45 13.90 -48.40 -9.25
C VAL A 45 13.74 -48.99 -10.64
N LYS A 46 14.07 -50.27 -10.70
CA LYS A 46 14.07 -51.17 -11.85
C LYS A 46 12.70 -51.85 -11.89
N ALA A 47 12.02 -51.81 -13.02
CA ALA A 47 11.10 -52.88 -13.44
C ALA A 47 10.78 -52.81 -14.95
N ALA A 48 11.02 -53.95 -15.62
CA ALA A 48 10.47 -54.51 -16.88
C ALA A 48 10.04 -53.54 -18.00
N VAL A 49 10.73 -53.52 -19.16
CA VAL A 49 10.67 -54.51 -20.26
C VAL A 49 9.25 -54.74 -20.75
N ASP A 50 8.89 -54.12 -21.87
CA ASP A 50 8.51 -54.86 -23.08
C ASP A 50 8.74 -54.01 -24.34
N THR A 51 9.41 -54.65 -25.29
CA THR A 51 9.73 -54.16 -26.63
C THR A 51 8.59 -54.54 -27.56
N GLN A 52 8.11 -53.60 -28.37
CA GLN A 52 7.68 -53.95 -29.72
C GLN A 52 7.75 -52.75 -30.66
N THR A 53 8.65 -52.89 -31.62
CA THR A 53 8.86 -52.07 -32.81
C THR A 53 7.74 -52.34 -33.80
N ALA A 54 7.16 -51.30 -34.38
CA ALA A 54 6.63 -51.35 -35.74
C ALA A 54 6.70 -49.95 -36.36
N ASP A 55 7.64 -49.83 -37.27
CA ASP A 55 7.87 -48.73 -38.20
C ASP A 55 6.86 -48.84 -39.35
N THR A 56 6.15 -47.76 -39.68
CA THR A 56 5.64 -47.52 -41.03
C THR A 56 5.34 -46.03 -41.23
N GLY A 57 5.98 -45.42 -42.23
CA GLY A 57 5.24 -44.65 -43.22
C GLY A 57 5.23 -43.12 -43.08
N VAL A 58 6.23 -42.51 -43.70
CA VAL A 58 6.25 -41.16 -44.29
C VAL A 58 4.91 -40.78 -44.96
N VAL A 59 4.37 -39.58 -44.67
CA VAL A 59 3.93 -38.57 -45.66
C VAL A 59 3.94 -37.18 -45.01
N ALA A 60 4.71 -36.27 -45.58
CA ALA A 60 4.64 -34.85 -45.30
C ALA A 60 3.48 -34.22 -46.09
N THR A 61 2.55 -33.55 -45.41
CA THR A 61 1.57 -32.65 -46.04
C THR A 61 1.75 -31.25 -45.47
N THR A 62 2.20 -30.35 -46.34
CA THR A 62 2.27 -28.91 -46.13
C THR A 62 0.86 -28.31 -46.14
N ASP A 63 0.31 -28.00 -44.96
CA ASP A 63 -0.91 -27.19 -44.87
C ASP A 63 -0.56 -25.71 -44.74
N THR A 64 -0.79 -24.99 -45.85
CA THR A 64 -0.79 -23.53 -45.89
C THR A 64 -2.10 -23.05 -45.26
N ALA A 65 -2.09 -22.85 -43.94
CA ALA A 65 -3.22 -22.28 -43.23
C ALA A 65 -3.32 -20.76 -43.52
N ASN A 66 -4.28 -20.45 -44.38
CA ASN A 66 -4.78 -19.14 -44.74
C ASN A 66 -5.05 -18.29 -43.49
N GLN A 67 -4.27 -17.22 -43.27
CA GLN A 67 -4.51 -16.26 -42.18
C GLN A 67 -5.81 -15.51 -42.45
N THR A 68 -6.88 -15.91 -41.79
CA THR A 68 -8.10 -15.12 -41.70
C THR A 68 -7.80 -13.90 -40.81
N THR A 69 -7.62 -12.75 -41.44
CA THR A 69 -7.52 -11.45 -40.77
C THR A 69 -8.87 -11.16 -40.11
N GLU A 70 -9.02 -11.53 -38.84
CA GLU A 70 -10.15 -11.07 -38.03
C GLU A 70 -10.06 -9.54 -37.89
N THR A 71 -10.85 -8.84 -38.69
CA THR A 71 -11.04 -7.39 -38.61
C THR A 71 -11.62 -7.06 -37.23
N THR A 72 -10.75 -6.79 -36.26
CA THR A 72 -11.17 -6.50 -34.89
C THR A 72 -11.80 -5.11 -34.84
N THR A 73 -13.12 -5.01 -35.04
CA THR A 73 -13.84 -3.74 -34.94
C THR A 73 -13.77 -3.22 -33.51
N ILE A 74 -13.00 -2.14 -33.28
CA ILE A 74 -12.90 -1.51 -31.96
C ILE A 74 -14.11 -0.59 -31.70
N GLY A 75 -14.52 -0.43 -30.43
CA GLY A 75 -15.66 0.41 -30.11
C GLY A 75 -15.42 1.89 -30.49
N LYS A 76 -16.47 2.61 -30.91
CA LYS A 76 -16.41 4.00 -31.43
C LYS A 76 -15.59 4.98 -30.57
N ASN A 77 -15.60 4.79 -29.25
CA ASN A 77 -14.93 5.66 -28.27
C ASN A 77 -13.55 5.13 -27.80
N GLN A 78 -13.15 3.94 -28.23
CA GLN A 78 -11.86 3.32 -27.92
C GLN A 78 -10.80 3.78 -28.91
N ILE A 79 -9.54 3.55 -28.57
CA ILE A 79 -8.38 3.86 -29.42
C ILE A 79 -7.59 2.59 -29.72
N SER A 80 -7.22 2.38 -30.99
CA SER A 80 -6.36 1.26 -31.38
C SER A 80 -4.95 1.44 -30.82
N ILE A 81 -4.20 0.35 -30.71
CA ILE A 81 -2.78 0.40 -30.28
C ILE A 81 -1.95 1.24 -31.25
N LYS A 82 -2.19 1.08 -32.56
CA LYS A 82 -1.55 1.87 -33.62
C LYS A 82 -1.78 3.38 -33.44
N ASP A 83 -3.03 3.79 -33.24
CA ASP A 83 -3.37 5.21 -33.08
C ASP A 83 -2.81 5.77 -31.77
N PHE A 84 -2.86 5.00 -30.69
CA PHE A 84 -2.30 5.41 -29.40
C PHE A 84 -0.78 5.61 -29.50
N ALA A 85 -0.05 4.65 -30.09
CA ALA A 85 1.38 4.77 -30.33
C ALA A 85 1.72 5.96 -31.25
N SER A 86 0.91 6.22 -32.27
CA SER A 86 1.08 7.38 -33.15
C SER A 86 0.97 8.69 -32.37
N GLN A 87 0.04 8.78 -31.41
CA GLN A 87 -0.05 9.94 -30.50
C GLN A 87 1.18 10.05 -29.59
N VAL A 88 1.67 8.93 -29.05
CA VAL A 88 2.91 8.90 -28.24
C VAL A 88 4.10 9.41 -29.05
N GLN A 89 4.28 8.90 -30.28
CA GLN A 89 5.35 9.33 -31.18
C GLN A 89 5.23 10.81 -31.54
N LYS A 90 4.02 11.31 -31.82
CA LYS A 90 3.81 12.74 -32.09
C LYS A 90 4.23 13.63 -30.91
N VAL A 91 4.03 13.17 -29.67
CA VAL A 91 4.35 13.93 -28.45
C VAL A 91 5.82 13.84 -28.08
N THR A 92 6.49 12.72 -28.38
CA THR A 92 7.84 12.42 -27.86
C THR A 92 8.91 12.26 -28.93
N GLY A 93 8.52 12.16 -30.21
CA GLY A 93 9.39 11.78 -31.32
C GLY A 93 9.84 10.31 -31.29
N LYS A 94 9.30 9.47 -30.39
CA LYS A 94 9.73 8.08 -30.21
C LYS A 94 8.73 7.09 -30.77
N ASP A 95 9.20 6.26 -31.70
CA ASP A 95 8.47 5.07 -32.14
C ASP A 95 8.62 3.96 -31.08
N VAL A 96 7.53 3.74 -30.35
CA VAL A 96 7.45 2.77 -29.27
C VAL A 96 6.96 1.40 -29.72
N LEU A 97 6.53 1.22 -30.97
CA LEU A 97 6.04 -0.08 -31.46
C LEU A 97 7.16 -0.96 -32.00
N LYS A 98 8.23 -0.36 -32.54
CA LYS A 98 9.34 -1.10 -33.18
C LYS A 98 9.89 -2.25 -32.35
N ASN A 99 9.99 -2.07 -31.03
CA ASN A 99 10.55 -3.07 -30.10
C ASN A 99 9.51 -3.67 -29.14
N ALA A 100 8.22 -3.35 -29.32
CA ALA A 100 7.18 -3.72 -28.36
C ALA A 100 6.77 -5.21 -28.43
N GLY A 101 7.07 -5.90 -29.53
CA GLY A 101 6.60 -7.27 -29.77
C GLY A 101 5.06 -7.40 -29.84
N ILE A 102 4.35 -6.29 -30.10
CA ILE A 102 2.89 -6.26 -30.21
C ILE A 102 2.51 -6.50 -31.68
N LYS A 103 1.94 -7.67 -31.97
CA LYS A 103 1.57 -8.07 -33.34
C LYS A 103 0.25 -7.44 -33.82
N ASN A 104 -0.83 -7.57 -33.04
CA ASN A 104 -2.14 -7.02 -33.40
C ASN A 104 -2.25 -5.54 -32.96
N THR A 105 -1.73 -4.63 -33.78
CA THR A 105 -1.78 -3.18 -33.50
C THR A 105 -3.13 -2.53 -33.81
N ALA A 106 -4.03 -3.22 -34.51
CA ALA A 106 -5.40 -2.77 -34.78
C ALA A 106 -6.34 -2.94 -33.56
N ALA A 107 -6.00 -3.85 -32.65
CA ALA A 107 -6.76 -4.08 -31.43
C ALA A 107 -6.86 -2.82 -30.55
N ALA A 108 -7.91 -2.77 -29.72
CA ALA A 108 -8.11 -1.70 -28.76
C ALA A 108 -7.01 -1.70 -27.69
N THR A 109 -6.51 -0.51 -27.37
CA THR A 109 -5.48 -0.32 -26.34
C THR A 109 -6.05 -0.58 -24.95
N THR A 110 -5.41 -1.43 -24.17
CA THR A 110 -5.73 -1.66 -22.75
C THR A 110 -4.87 -0.79 -21.84
N ASN A 111 -5.24 -0.66 -20.56
CA ASN A 111 -4.46 0.12 -19.58
C ASN A 111 -3.01 -0.40 -19.45
N GLU A 112 -2.78 -1.71 -19.47
CA GLU A 112 -1.43 -2.27 -19.36
C GLU A 112 -0.56 -2.01 -20.60
N ILE A 113 -1.15 -2.08 -21.80
CA ILE A 113 -0.45 -1.76 -23.06
C ILE A 113 -0.15 -0.25 -23.11
N ALA A 114 -1.12 0.58 -22.71
CA ALA A 114 -0.91 2.02 -22.61
C ALA A 114 0.24 2.35 -21.66
N ALA A 115 0.28 1.74 -20.46
CA ALA A 115 1.36 1.93 -19.50
C ALA A 115 2.72 1.53 -20.08
N TYR A 116 2.78 0.40 -20.80
CA TYR A 116 3.99 -0.03 -21.48
C TYR A 116 4.51 1.03 -22.47
N LEU A 117 3.68 1.42 -23.44
CA LEU A 117 4.07 2.37 -24.49
C LEU A 117 4.42 3.75 -23.92
N LEU A 118 3.67 4.21 -22.91
CA LEU A 118 3.96 5.47 -22.20
C LEU A 118 5.29 5.41 -21.44
N ASN A 119 5.57 4.29 -20.76
CA ASN A 119 6.82 4.14 -20.02
C ASN A 119 8.02 4.14 -20.96
N GLU A 120 7.96 3.38 -22.06
CA GLU A 120 9.05 3.31 -23.04
C GLU A 120 9.36 4.69 -23.64
N ALA A 121 8.33 5.42 -24.09
CA ALA A 121 8.52 6.76 -24.62
C ALA A 121 9.07 7.73 -23.57
N ASP A 122 8.49 7.74 -22.36
CA ASP A 122 8.93 8.62 -21.29
C ASP A 122 10.38 8.35 -20.90
N SER A 123 10.76 7.08 -20.75
CA SER A 123 12.14 6.68 -20.45
C SER A 123 13.09 7.09 -21.57
N ALA A 124 12.72 6.93 -22.84
CA ALA A 124 13.57 7.30 -23.97
C ALA A 124 13.84 8.81 -24.10
N VAL A 125 12.97 9.67 -23.57
CA VAL A 125 13.14 11.14 -23.63
C VAL A 125 13.54 11.79 -22.30
N ASN A 126 13.44 11.06 -21.19
CA ASN A 126 13.70 11.60 -19.84
C ASN A 126 14.81 10.85 -19.08
N GLY A 127 15.84 10.36 -19.78
CA GLY A 127 17.04 9.82 -19.12
C GLY A 127 16.95 8.35 -18.71
N GLY A 128 16.16 7.54 -19.42
CA GLY A 128 16.13 6.09 -19.31
C GLY A 128 15.70 5.60 -17.92
N GLU A 129 16.60 4.88 -17.25
CA GLU A 129 16.39 4.36 -15.89
C GLU A 129 16.24 5.47 -14.84
N ASN A 130 16.76 6.67 -15.09
CA ASN A 130 16.65 7.83 -14.20
C ASN A 130 15.37 8.66 -14.42
N SER A 131 14.46 8.18 -15.28
CA SER A 131 13.20 8.90 -15.61
C SER A 131 12.16 8.89 -14.49
N TYR A 132 12.40 8.17 -13.40
CA TYR A 132 11.51 8.08 -12.25
C TYR A 132 12.30 8.04 -10.93
N ASN A 133 11.63 8.38 -9.84
CA ASN A 133 12.21 8.25 -8.50
C ASN A 133 12.20 6.77 -8.09
N TYR A 134 13.39 6.17 -7.99
CA TYR A 134 13.57 4.76 -7.66
C TYR A 134 13.06 4.41 -6.26
N ASP A 135 13.28 5.30 -5.28
CA ASP A 135 12.85 5.08 -3.90
C ASP A 135 11.33 5.08 -3.80
N LEU A 136 10.68 6.06 -4.43
CA LEU A 136 9.23 6.14 -4.52
C LEU A 136 8.63 4.93 -5.25
N TYR A 137 9.29 4.44 -6.31
CA TYR A 137 8.90 3.19 -6.97
C TYR A 137 8.98 1.99 -6.02
N GLY A 138 10.04 1.90 -5.21
CA GLY A 138 10.17 0.91 -4.15
C GLY A 138 9.00 0.96 -3.17
N TYR A 139 8.64 2.16 -2.70
CA TYR A 139 7.51 2.38 -1.80
C TYR A 139 6.16 2.02 -2.42
N VAL A 140 5.93 2.35 -3.69
CA VAL A 140 4.71 2.01 -4.43
C VAL A 140 4.49 0.49 -4.47
N LYS A 141 5.57 -0.29 -4.71
CA LYS A 141 5.53 -1.76 -4.67
C LYS A 141 5.36 -2.27 -3.24
N TYR A 142 6.16 -1.76 -2.32
CA TYR A 142 6.18 -2.15 -0.92
C TYR A 142 4.80 -2.06 -0.27
N PHE A 143 4.12 -0.92 -0.44
CA PHE A 143 2.81 -0.65 0.14
C PHE A 143 1.65 -1.15 -0.73
N ASN A 144 1.94 -1.90 -1.81
CA ASN A 144 0.93 -2.43 -2.73
C ASN A 144 -0.05 -1.34 -3.22
N ARG A 145 0.46 -0.17 -3.60
CA ARG A 145 -0.37 0.99 -4.00
C ARG A 145 -1.25 0.71 -5.22
N ILE A 146 -0.91 -0.32 -6.01
CA ILE A 146 -1.73 -0.84 -7.09
C ILE A 146 -2.36 -2.17 -6.64
N SER A 147 -3.64 -2.15 -6.28
CA SER A 147 -4.34 -3.27 -5.62
C SER A 147 -4.62 -4.45 -6.55
N ASP A 148 -4.74 -4.19 -7.85
CA ASP A 148 -5.07 -5.19 -8.87
C ASP A 148 -3.92 -5.51 -9.82
N ILE A 149 -2.69 -5.19 -9.44
CA ILE A 149 -1.48 -5.42 -10.26
C ILE A 149 -1.32 -6.88 -10.70
N LYS A 150 -1.77 -7.83 -9.89
CA LYS A 150 -1.74 -9.27 -10.19
C LYS A 150 -2.60 -9.66 -11.40
N LYS A 151 -3.51 -8.80 -11.85
CA LYS A 151 -4.36 -9.01 -13.03
C LYS A 151 -3.70 -8.56 -14.34
N ALA A 152 -2.54 -7.90 -14.26
CA ALA A 152 -1.76 -7.52 -15.43
C ALA A 152 -0.86 -8.68 -15.87
N ASP A 153 -0.54 -8.74 -17.16
CA ASP A 153 0.50 -9.66 -17.63
C ASP A 153 1.86 -9.26 -17.07
N ASP A 154 2.72 -10.24 -16.77
CA ASP A 154 4.01 -10.03 -16.11
C ASP A 154 4.87 -8.99 -16.84
N LYS A 155 4.90 -9.05 -18.18
CA LYS A 155 5.65 -8.11 -19.02
C LYS A 155 5.21 -6.65 -18.90
N TYR A 156 4.01 -6.38 -18.37
CA TYR A 156 3.47 -5.02 -18.24
C TYR A 156 3.43 -4.50 -16.79
N LYS A 157 3.63 -5.36 -15.78
CA LYS A 157 3.56 -4.97 -14.36
C LYS A 157 4.54 -3.84 -14.02
N GLU A 158 5.76 -3.93 -14.53
CA GLU A 158 6.80 -2.92 -14.28
C GLU A 158 6.43 -1.55 -14.88
N SER A 159 5.88 -1.53 -16.09
CA SER A 159 5.44 -0.29 -16.72
C SER A 159 4.25 0.34 -16.00
N LEU A 160 3.33 -0.47 -15.46
CA LEU A 160 2.24 0.02 -14.60
C LEU A 160 2.79 0.71 -13.35
N TYR A 161 3.73 0.08 -12.64
CA TYR A 161 4.38 0.69 -11.48
C TYR A 161 5.12 1.97 -11.84
N LYS A 162 5.94 1.96 -12.91
CA LYS A 162 6.70 3.14 -13.33
C LYS A 162 5.78 4.29 -13.78
N CYS A 163 4.73 4.02 -14.55
CA CYS A 163 3.76 5.05 -14.93
C CYS A 163 3.00 5.62 -13.73
N PHE A 164 2.72 4.80 -12.71
CA PHE A 164 2.20 5.25 -11.42
C PHE A 164 3.17 6.17 -10.71
N THR A 165 4.40 5.74 -10.48
CA THR A 165 5.46 6.52 -9.83
C THR A 165 5.73 7.84 -10.57
N LYS A 166 5.72 7.82 -11.90
CA LYS A 166 5.90 9.01 -12.74
C LYS A 166 4.70 9.96 -12.66
N GLY A 167 3.53 9.52 -12.19
CA GLY A 167 2.29 10.29 -12.18
C GLY A 167 1.62 10.43 -13.55
N ILE A 168 2.04 9.63 -14.53
CA ILE A 168 1.46 9.63 -15.89
C ILE A 168 0.12 8.91 -15.87
N MET A 169 0.02 7.80 -15.14
CA MET A 169 -1.23 7.04 -14.94
C MET A 169 -1.35 6.69 -13.47
N VAL A 170 -2.50 6.90 -12.84
CA VAL A 170 -2.67 6.58 -11.40
C VAL A 170 -3.84 5.65 -11.09
N GLY A 171 -4.55 5.16 -12.11
CA GLY A 171 -5.73 4.33 -11.92
C GLY A 171 -6.89 5.04 -11.18
N LYS A 172 -7.88 4.24 -10.78
CA LYS A 172 -9.08 4.66 -10.05
C LYS A 172 -8.90 4.41 -8.55
N SER A 173 -9.46 5.28 -7.71
CA SER A 173 -9.46 5.07 -6.25
C SER A 173 -10.22 3.80 -5.87
N ASP A 174 -9.74 3.09 -4.85
CA ASP A 174 -10.48 1.97 -4.24
C ASP A 174 -11.55 2.42 -3.22
N GLY A 175 -11.73 3.73 -3.06
CA GLY A 175 -12.80 4.32 -2.26
C GLY A 175 -12.28 5.33 -1.25
N THR A 176 -13.21 5.91 -0.49
CA THR A 176 -12.89 6.87 0.56
C THR A 176 -12.01 6.22 1.63
N TYR A 177 -10.97 6.95 2.06
CA TYR A 177 -9.91 6.50 2.97
C TYR A 177 -9.00 5.39 2.43
N SER A 178 -9.08 5.06 1.14
CA SER A 178 -8.18 4.05 0.57
C SER A 178 -6.77 4.58 0.34
N SER A 179 -5.80 3.75 0.69
CA SER A 179 -4.37 3.94 0.47
C SER A 179 -3.87 3.35 -0.87
N THR A 180 -4.77 2.73 -1.65
CA THR A 180 -4.49 2.00 -2.90
C THR A 180 -5.37 2.47 -4.07
N ARG A 181 -4.99 2.06 -5.28
CA ARG A 181 -5.73 2.29 -6.52
C ARG A 181 -5.75 1.06 -7.40
N LYS A 182 -6.75 0.99 -8.27
CA LYS A 182 -6.91 -0.07 -9.27
C LYS A 182 -6.70 0.47 -10.69
N PHE A 183 -5.93 -0.25 -11.49
CA PHE A 183 -5.68 0.10 -12.90
C PHE A 183 -6.67 -0.54 -13.85
N LEU A 184 -7.27 -1.67 -13.48
CA LEU A 184 -8.04 -2.52 -14.39
C LEU A 184 -7.22 -2.83 -15.66
N PRO A 185 -6.12 -3.61 -15.54
CA PRO A 185 -5.09 -3.72 -16.58
C PRO A 185 -5.62 -4.08 -17.97
N LYS A 186 -6.63 -4.95 -18.05
CA LYS A 186 -7.26 -5.45 -19.28
C LYS A 186 -8.35 -4.54 -19.84
N THR A 187 -8.74 -3.49 -19.12
CA THR A 187 -9.79 -2.58 -19.59
C THR A 187 -9.27 -1.73 -20.74
N LYS A 188 -10.06 -1.68 -21.82
CA LYS A 188 -9.82 -0.86 -23.01
C LYS A 188 -9.96 0.61 -22.65
N ILE A 189 -8.99 1.43 -23.05
CA ILE A 189 -9.02 2.88 -22.78
C ILE A 189 -9.83 3.62 -23.83
N THR A 190 -10.37 4.75 -23.41
CA THR A 190 -11.07 5.69 -24.30
C THR A 190 -10.12 6.69 -24.96
N LYS A 191 -10.58 7.32 -26.05
CA LYS A 191 -9.87 8.44 -26.72
C LYS A 191 -9.59 9.61 -25.75
N ASP A 192 -10.53 9.90 -24.84
CA ASP A 192 -10.38 10.97 -23.85
C ASP A 192 -9.34 10.65 -22.78
N GLU A 193 -9.31 9.41 -22.31
CA GLU A 193 -8.27 8.94 -21.39
C GLU A 193 -6.89 9.03 -22.03
N ALA A 194 -6.75 8.61 -23.29
CA ALA A 194 -5.53 8.74 -24.06
C ALA A 194 -5.06 10.20 -24.17
N LYS A 195 -5.94 11.13 -24.53
CA LYS A 195 -5.63 12.58 -24.58
C LYS A 195 -5.10 13.10 -23.23
N LYS A 196 -5.73 12.71 -22.12
CA LYS A 196 -5.26 13.07 -20.76
C LYS A 196 -3.89 12.47 -20.46
N MET A 197 -3.58 11.27 -20.93
CA MET A 197 -2.26 10.64 -20.76
C MET A 197 -1.20 11.36 -21.59
N MET A 198 -1.49 11.72 -22.85
CA MET A 198 -0.58 12.48 -23.70
C MET A 198 -0.21 13.83 -23.09
N ASN A 199 -1.18 14.55 -22.51
CA ASN A 199 -0.91 15.81 -21.80
C ASN A 199 0.05 15.63 -20.62
N ARG A 200 -0.06 14.53 -19.88
CA ARG A 200 0.81 14.18 -18.75
C ARG A 200 2.19 13.68 -19.21
N LEU A 201 2.25 12.99 -20.34
CA LEU A 201 3.50 12.58 -20.97
C LEU A 201 4.30 13.81 -21.40
N LYS A 202 3.65 14.73 -22.15
CA LYS A 202 4.24 15.98 -22.65
C LYS A 202 4.67 16.92 -21.52
N ASN A 203 3.83 17.10 -20.50
CA ASN A 203 4.04 18.09 -19.44
C ASN A 203 4.10 17.46 -18.05
N LYS A 204 5.31 17.39 -17.48
CA LYS A 204 5.57 16.88 -16.12
C LYS A 204 4.80 17.64 -15.02
N GLY A 205 4.53 18.93 -15.21
CA GLY A 205 3.74 19.74 -14.27
C GLY A 205 2.27 19.32 -14.19
N LYS A 206 1.74 18.65 -15.21
CA LYS A 206 0.36 18.12 -15.24
C LYS A 206 0.25 16.69 -14.70
N ARG A 207 1.37 16.04 -14.38
CA ARG A 207 1.37 14.70 -13.78
C ARG A 207 0.78 14.72 -12.39
N PHE A 208 0.16 13.62 -12.01
CA PHE A 208 -0.30 13.43 -10.64
C PHE A 208 0.89 13.50 -9.68
N LYS A 209 0.69 14.15 -8.55
CA LYS A 209 1.68 14.20 -7.48
C LYS A 209 1.43 13.05 -6.51
N LEU A 210 2.50 12.49 -5.98
CA LEU A 210 2.49 11.44 -4.98
C LEU A 210 3.12 11.94 -3.69
N SER A 211 2.66 11.46 -2.54
CA SER A 211 3.38 11.55 -1.26
C SER A 211 4.66 10.70 -1.31
N TYR A 212 5.54 10.86 -0.32
CA TYR A 212 6.79 10.09 -0.22
C TYR A 212 6.56 8.56 -0.19
N ASP A 213 5.44 8.13 0.42
CA ASP A 213 5.02 6.74 0.55
C ASP A 213 4.16 6.26 -0.65
N GLY A 214 4.01 7.06 -1.69
CA GLY A 214 3.37 6.66 -2.95
C GLY A 214 1.85 6.81 -3.02
N GLN A 215 1.22 7.62 -2.17
CA GLN A 215 -0.22 7.89 -2.26
C GLN A 215 -0.51 9.10 -3.17
N VAL A 216 -1.62 9.05 -3.91
CA VAL A 216 -2.00 10.13 -4.83
C VAL A 216 -2.49 11.35 -4.07
N LEU A 217 -1.92 12.51 -4.40
CA LEU A 217 -2.28 13.79 -3.79
C LEU A 217 -3.41 14.49 -4.54
N ARG A 218 -4.16 15.31 -3.80
CA ARG A 218 -5.17 16.21 -4.31
C ARG A 218 -4.64 17.63 -4.27
N ILE A 219 -4.80 18.35 -5.38
CA ILE A 219 -4.31 19.73 -5.57
C ILE A 219 -5.43 20.75 -5.88
N ILE A 220 -6.68 20.28 -5.95
CA ILE A 220 -7.89 21.09 -6.14
C ILE A 220 -8.93 20.66 -5.09
N ASN A 221 -9.94 21.48 -4.82
CA ASN A 221 -10.98 21.20 -3.83
C ASN A 221 -10.38 20.84 -2.45
N LEU A 222 -9.37 21.61 -2.03
CA LEU A 222 -8.63 21.39 -0.80
C LEU A 222 -9.49 21.72 0.43
N PRO A 223 -9.22 21.09 1.60
CA PRO A 223 -9.87 21.47 2.85
C PRO A 223 -9.48 22.90 3.25
N LYS A 224 -10.34 23.57 4.01
CA LYS A 224 -10.12 24.97 4.43
C LYS A 224 -8.77 25.18 5.14
N ASN A 225 -8.35 24.19 5.93
CA ASN A 225 -7.11 24.19 6.68
C ASN A 225 -5.96 23.42 6.00
N TYR A 226 -5.95 23.29 4.67
CA TYR A 226 -4.94 22.49 3.96
C TYR A 226 -3.49 22.90 4.26
N LYS A 227 -3.25 24.18 4.59
CA LYS A 227 -1.91 24.70 4.93
C LYS A 227 -1.35 24.12 6.23
N ASP A 228 -2.20 23.55 7.09
CA ASP A 228 -1.76 22.88 8.31
C ASP A 228 -1.18 21.49 8.03
N TYR A 229 -1.33 20.96 6.81
CA TYR A 229 -0.89 19.63 6.41
C TYR A 229 0.22 19.70 5.35
N PRO A 230 1.18 18.75 5.35
CA PRO A 230 2.23 18.72 4.34
C PRO A 230 1.69 18.41 2.94
N TYR A 231 0.58 17.66 2.87
CA TYR A 231 -0.13 17.32 1.65
C TYR A 231 -1.53 16.82 1.98
N ILE A 232 -2.40 16.77 0.96
CA ILE A 232 -3.78 16.30 1.07
C ILE A 232 -3.94 15.08 0.17
N LEU A 233 -4.41 13.97 0.74
CA LEU A 233 -4.62 12.71 0.02
C LEU A 233 -5.89 12.76 -0.81
N ALA A 234 -5.82 12.23 -2.04
CA ALA A 234 -6.93 12.30 -2.99
C ALA A 234 -8.13 11.40 -2.65
N SER A 235 -7.92 10.35 -1.87
CA SER A 235 -8.99 9.46 -1.41
C SER A 235 -9.61 9.91 -0.08
N PHE A 236 -9.14 11.01 0.51
CA PHE A 236 -9.57 11.45 1.85
C PHE A 236 -10.45 12.70 1.74
N PRO A 237 -11.60 12.73 2.44
CA PRO A 237 -12.55 13.85 2.34
C PRO A 237 -12.05 15.08 3.08
N ASN A 238 -12.60 16.26 2.78
CA ASN A 238 -12.26 17.50 3.51
C ASN A 238 -12.53 17.37 5.01
N SER A 239 -13.64 16.72 5.37
CA SER A 239 -14.01 16.48 6.78
C SER A 239 -12.95 15.71 7.57
N TYR A 240 -12.12 14.89 6.91
CA TYR A 240 -11.01 14.23 7.59
C TYR A 240 -9.98 15.21 8.10
N TYR A 241 -9.68 16.27 7.33
CA TYR A 241 -8.67 17.28 7.65
C TYR A 241 -9.25 18.42 8.51
N GLU A 242 -10.49 18.81 8.25
CA GLU A 242 -11.15 19.93 8.91
C GLU A 242 -11.65 19.59 10.32
N LYS A 243 -12.00 18.32 10.58
CA LYS A 243 -12.44 17.89 11.92
C LYS A 243 -11.28 17.90 12.91
N LYS A 244 -11.45 18.61 14.02
CA LYS A 244 -10.54 18.54 15.17
C LYS A 244 -10.85 17.31 16.02
N MET A 245 -9.83 16.49 16.24
CA MET A 245 -9.87 15.32 17.13
C MET A 245 -9.60 15.71 18.58
N TRP A 246 -9.76 14.78 19.53
CA TRP A 246 -9.65 15.09 20.96
C TRP A 246 -8.33 15.77 21.33
N TYR A 247 -7.21 15.23 20.85
CA TYR A 247 -5.88 15.80 21.10
C TYR A 247 -5.67 17.10 20.33
N THR A 248 -6.02 17.15 19.03
CA THR A 248 -5.96 18.39 18.25
C THR A 248 -6.75 19.54 18.88
N LYS A 249 -7.88 19.28 19.57
CA LYS A 249 -8.65 20.31 20.29
C LYS A 249 -7.87 20.94 21.45
N GLN A 250 -6.93 20.20 22.05
CA GLN A 250 -6.11 20.63 23.18
C GLN A 250 -4.76 21.22 22.73
N ARG A 251 -4.48 21.25 21.42
CA ARG A 251 -3.23 21.76 20.86
C ARG A 251 -3.04 23.23 21.19
N THR A 252 -1.85 23.58 21.69
CA THR A 252 -1.42 24.95 21.98
C THR A 252 -0.64 25.54 20.80
N LYS A 253 -0.29 26.84 20.87
CA LYS A 253 0.54 27.50 19.86
C LYS A 253 1.99 26.98 19.81
N LYS A 254 2.44 26.31 20.87
CA LYS A 254 3.82 25.80 21.00
C LYS A 254 4.01 24.44 20.31
N ASP A 255 2.92 23.67 20.24
CA ASP A 255 2.85 22.41 19.49
C ASP A 255 3.03 22.65 17.99
N LYS A 256 3.51 21.62 17.29
CA LYS A 256 3.77 21.70 15.85
C LYS A 256 2.52 21.29 15.08
N THR A 257 2.21 21.99 13.99
CA THR A 257 1.21 21.55 13.02
C THR A 257 1.73 20.35 12.23
N PRO A 258 0.87 19.56 11.58
CA PRO A 258 1.34 18.48 10.72
C PRO A 258 2.33 18.90 9.63
N ALA A 259 2.13 20.08 9.02
CA ALA A 259 3.06 20.64 8.05
C ALA A 259 4.44 20.97 8.67
N GLN A 260 4.49 21.42 9.92
CA GLN A 260 5.75 21.66 10.64
C GLN A 260 6.41 20.33 11.04
N THR A 261 5.64 19.40 11.59
CA THR A 261 6.11 18.06 11.97
C THR A 261 6.71 17.30 10.79
N ALA A 262 6.12 17.39 9.60
CA ALA A 262 6.64 16.75 8.41
C ALA A 262 8.05 17.21 7.98
N LYS A 263 8.47 18.41 8.43
CA LYS A 263 9.82 18.96 8.21
C LYS A 263 10.82 18.51 9.29
N ILE A 264 10.33 18.10 10.45
CA ILE A 264 11.14 17.67 11.60
C ILE A 264 11.42 16.17 11.52
N LEU A 265 10.39 15.36 11.28
CA LEU A 265 10.53 13.91 11.19
C LEU A 265 11.06 13.50 9.82
N SER A 266 12.00 12.56 9.81
CA SER A 266 12.38 11.89 8.57
C SER A 266 11.22 11.02 8.05
N ASP A 267 11.25 10.66 6.77
CA ASP A 267 10.25 9.75 6.21
C ASP A 267 10.31 8.36 6.88
N GLU A 268 11.51 7.93 7.30
CA GLU A 268 11.74 6.70 8.05
C GLU A 268 11.09 6.74 9.45
N ASP A 269 11.21 7.86 10.17
CA ASP A 269 10.57 8.03 11.48
C ASP A 269 9.03 8.02 11.35
N LYS A 270 8.50 8.70 10.33
CA LYS A 270 7.05 8.72 10.04
C LYS A 270 6.53 7.31 9.77
N ASP A 271 7.24 6.53 8.95
CA ASP A 271 6.91 5.13 8.64
C ASP A 271 6.91 4.27 9.91
N MET A 272 7.94 4.41 10.76
CA MET A 272 8.09 3.66 12.01
C MET A 272 6.95 3.97 13.01
N ILE A 273 6.62 5.24 13.21
CA ILE A 273 5.52 5.69 14.07
C ILE A 273 4.19 5.16 13.56
N CYS A 274 3.89 5.36 12.26
CA CYS A 274 2.63 4.92 11.67
C CYS A 274 2.47 3.40 11.73
N ALA A 275 3.55 2.64 11.47
CA ALA A 275 3.54 1.19 11.53
C ALA A 275 3.30 0.66 12.95
N LYS A 276 3.91 1.29 13.97
CA LYS A 276 3.74 0.93 15.38
C LYS A 276 2.29 1.13 15.84
N ILE A 277 1.71 2.29 15.53
CA ILE A 277 0.30 2.59 15.83
C ILE A 277 -0.63 1.63 15.07
N LYS A 278 -0.38 1.42 13.77
CA LYS A 278 -1.16 0.49 12.95
C LYS A 278 -1.18 -0.91 13.55
N LYS A 279 -0.01 -1.45 13.90
CA LYS A 279 0.11 -2.78 14.52
C LYS A 279 -0.65 -2.87 15.85
N ASN A 280 -0.56 -1.85 16.70
CA ASN A 280 -1.31 -1.80 17.97
C ASN A 280 -2.82 -1.94 17.72
N VAL A 281 -3.36 -1.11 16.82
CA VAL A 281 -4.79 -1.09 16.49
C VAL A 281 -5.22 -2.41 15.83
N GLU A 282 -4.42 -2.96 14.91
CA GLU A 282 -4.70 -4.25 14.27
C GLU A 282 -4.79 -5.40 15.28
N LEU A 283 -3.86 -5.48 16.24
CA LEU A 283 -3.86 -6.52 17.27
C LEU A 283 -5.06 -6.42 18.21
N ARG A 284 -5.54 -5.21 18.48
CA ARG A 284 -6.69 -4.92 19.37
C ARG A 284 -8.05 -5.10 18.69
N LEU A 285 -8.12 -4.90 17.37
CA LEU A 285 -9.35 -4.95 16.58
C LEU A 285 -9.49 -6.21 15.69
N ASN A 286 -8.57 -7.16 15.78
CA ASN A 286 -8.64 -8.48 15.13
C ASN A 286 -8.46 -9.60 16.15
N VAL A 287 -9.49 -9.81 16.95
CA VAL A 287 -9.48 -10.76 18.06
C VAL A 287 -10.54 -11.84 17.84
N ASP A 288 -10.15 -13.09 18.04
CA ASP A 288 -11.03 -14.24 18.14
C ASP A 288 -10.64 -15.01 19.41
N TYR A 289 -11.52 -14.99 20.41
CA TYR A 289 -11.23 -15.56 21.74
C TYR A 289 -10.75 -17.02 21.71
N ARG A 290 -11.06 -17.76 20.65
CA ARG A 290 -10.71 -19.19 20.47
C ARG A 290 -9.25 -19.38 20.09
N LYS A 291 -8.63 -18.42 19.40
CA LYS A 291 -7.33 -18.62 18.73
C LYS A 291 -6.35 -17.45 18.81
N THR A 292 -6.81 -16.23 19.04
CA THR A 292 -5.94 -15.05 19.00
C THR A 292 -4.97 -15.01 20.19
N PHE A 293 -5.43 -15.37 21.38
CA PHE A 293 -4.72 -15.14 22.65
C PHE A 293 -3.58 -16.14 22.92
N THR A 294 -2.56 -16.12 22.05
CA THR A 294 -1.30 -16.86 22.18
C THR A 294 -0.24 -16.02 22.89
N SER A 295 0.82 -16.66 23.37
CA SER A 295 2.00 -15.95 23.93
C SER A 295 2.61 -14.99 22.92
N LYS A 296 2.65 -15.37 21.64
CA LYS A 296 3.12 -14.51 20.55
C LYS A 296 2.24 -13.26 20.39
N TRP A 297 0.91 -13.41 20.32
CA TRP A 297 0.03 -12.25 20.23
C TRP A 297 0.20 -11.29 21.41
N LYS A 298 0.34 -11.83 22.62
CA LYS A 298 0.58 -11.03 23.83
C LYS A 298 1.89 -10.26 23.73
N SER A 299 2.98 -10.94 23.36
CA SER A 299 4.29 -10.29 23.18
C SER A 299 4.25 -9.23 22.08
N ASP A 300 3.66 -9.56 20.92
CA ASP A 300 3.50 -8.63 19.81
C ASP A 300 2.71 -7.38 20.24
N LEU A 301 1.63 -7.53 21.03
CA LEU A 301 0.84 -6.41 21.54
C LEU A 301 1.63 -5.56 22.53
N MET A 302 2.29 -6.18 23.50
CA MET A 302 3.08 -5.43 24.49
C MET A 302 4.20 -4.64 23.84
N ASN A 303 4.87 -5.22 22.83
CA ASN A 303 5.93 -4.57 22.06
C ASN A 303 5.45 -3.39 21.18
N THR A 304 4.14 -3.13 21.13
CA THR A 304 3.61 -1.93 20.48
C THR A 304 3.59 -0.70 21.39
N TYR A 305 3.70 -0.88 22.71
CA TYR A 305 3.72 0.21 23.66
C TYR A 305 5.14 0.64 23.99
N ILE A 306 5.31 1.91 24.40
CA ILE A 306 6.62 2.46 24.78
C ILE A 306 7.13 1.89 26.12
N ASP A 307 6.24 1.76 27.10
CA ASP A 307 6.55 1.31 28.46
C ASP A 307 5.70 0.08 28.78
N THR A 308 6.26 -1.12 28.65
CA THR A 308 5.53 -2.39 28.80
C THR A 308 5.02 -2.69 30.21
N ASN A 309 5.33 -1.85 31.20
CA ASN A 309 4.95 -2.06 32.59
C ASN A 309 3.73 -1.22 33.02
N LYS A 310 3.35 -0.20 32.24
CA LYS A 310 2.25 0.72 32.58
C LYS A 310 0.87 0.26 32.12
N GLN A 311 0.77 -0.83 31.36
CA GLN A 311 -0.51 -1.29 30.84
C GLN A 311 -1.30 -2.08 31.89
N LYS A 312 -2.64 -2.00 31.82
CA LYS A 312 -3.51 -2.92 32.55
C LYS A 312 -3.19 -4.37 32.15
N SER A 313 -3.36 -5.28 33.09
CA SER A 313 -3.10 -6.71 32.91
C SER A 313 -3.76 -7.26 31.64
N VAL A 314 -2.95 -7.55 30.60
CA VAL A 314 -3.39 -8.22 29.38
C VAL A 314 -4.04 -9.57 29.70
N ASN A 315 -3.57 -10.25 30.75
CA ASN A 315 -4.16 -11.51 31.20
C ASN A 315 -5.61 -11.32 31.69
N ALA A 316 -5.89 -10.21 32.39
CA ALA A 316 -7.25 -9.88 32.81
C ALA A 316 -8.16 -9.63 31.59
N TYR A 317 -7.67 -8.89 30.60
CA TYR A 317 -8.37 -8.71 29.32
C TYR A 317 -8.65 -10.04 28.63
N ILE A 318 -7.64 -10.91 28.47
CA ILE A 318 -7.79 -12.23 27.84
C ILE A 318 -8.86 -13.06 28.55
N LYS A 319 -8.81 -13.11 29.89
CA LYS A 319 -9.80 -13.84 30.70
C LYS A 319 -11.21 -13.31 30.45
N ALA A 320 -11.39 -11.99 30.49
CA ALA A 320 -12.69 -11.36 30.28
C ALA A 320 -13.20 -11.53 28.83
N ALA A 321 -12.35 -11.34 27.83
CA ALA A 321 -12.69 -11.51 26.42
C ALA A 321 -13.11 -12.96 26.09
N LYS A 322 -12.44 -13.96 26.71
CA LYS A 322 -12.83 -15.38 26.63
C LYS A 322 -14.19 -15.62 27.28
N ALA A 323 -14.41 -15.15 28.51
CA ALA A 323 -15.69 -15.29 29.20
C ALA A 323 -16.85 -14.64 28.42
N ARG A 324 -16.56 -13.55 27.72
CA ARG A 324 -17.52 -12.83 26.86
C ARG A 324 -17.65 -13.40 25.45
N LYS A 325 -16.85 -14.40 25.04
CA LYS A 325 -16.83 -14.98 23.69
C LYS A 325 -16.63 -13.94 22.57
N VAL A 326 -15.69 -13.01 22.80
CA VAL A 326 -15.44 -11.86 21.92
C VAL A 326 -14.82 -12.30 20.60
N VAL A 327 -15.44 -11.86 19.50
CA VAL A 327 -14.84 -11.91 18.16
C VAL A 327 -14.98 -10.54 17.51
N VAL A 328 -13.86 -9.91 17.18
CA VAL A 328 -13.77 -8.60 16.50
C VAL A 328 -12.91 -8.77 15.25
N SER A 329 -13.31 -8.13 14.15
CA SER A 329 -12.47 -8.01 12.95
C SER A 329 -12.50 -6.59 12.43
N SER A 330 -11.37 -6.10 11.95
CA SER A 330 -11.27 -4.83 11.23
C SER A 330 -11.19 -5.03 9.72
N GLY A 331 -11.55 -4.00 8.97
CA GLY A 331 -11.01 -3.78 7.64
C GLY A 331 -9.56 -3.27 7.73
N GLU A 332 -9.10 -2.61 6.66
CA GLU A 332 -7.79 -1.96 6.65
C GLU A 332 -7.71 -0.89 7.76
N VAL A 333 -6.65 -0.96 8.56
CA VAL A 333 -6.27 0.10 9.50
C VAL A 333 -5.41 1.10 8.75
N ILE A 334 -5.88 2.33 8.71
CA ILE A 334 -5.22 3.45 8.06
C ILE A 334 -4.64 4.37 9.13
N VAL A 335 -3.34 4.62 9.02
CA VAL A 335 -2.62 5.62 9.81
C VAL A 335 -1.95 6.54 8.81
N ASP A 336 -2.30 7.81 8.82
CA ASP A 336 -1.91 8.75 7.76
C ASP A 336 -0.72 9.61 8.19
N PRO A 337 0.45 9.48 7.55
CA PRO A 337 1.63 10.27 7.87
C PRO A 337 1.41 11.78 7.69
N SER A 338 0.46 12.19 6.84
CA SER A 338 0.14 13.61 6.63
C SER A 338 -0.47 14.26 7.87
N SER A 339 -1.05 13.46 8.77
CA SER A 339 -1.74 13.92 9.97
C SER A 339 -0.86 14.00 11.21
N LEU A 340 0.38 13.49 11.13
CA LEU A 340 1.29 13.43 12.26
C LEU A 340 1.59 14.83 12.79
N TRP A 341 1.42 15.06 14.08
CA TRP A 341 1.81 16.32 14.71
C TRP A 341 2.54 16.09 16.04
N LEU A 342 3.42 17.01 16.41
CA LEU A 342 4.29 16.90 17.59
C LEU A 342 3.85 17.86 18.69
N ARG A 343 3.86 17.39 19.94
CA ARG A 343 3.77 18.25 21.12
C ARG A 343 5.02 19.15 21.23
N GLU A 344 4.91 20.27 21.96
CA GLU A 344 5.91 21.34 22.15
C GLU A 344 7.40 20.90 22.22
N TYR A 345 7.72 19.71 22.72
CA TYR A 345 9.10 19.21 22.87
C TYR A 345 9.51 18.05 21.95
N GLY A 346 8.64 17.63 21.02
CA GLY A 346 8.97 16.59 20.03
C GLY A 346 9.07 15.16 20.58
N THR A 347 8.88 14.95 21.87
CA THR A 347 8.90 13.64 22.55
C THR A 347 7.58 12.88 22.46
N THR A 348 6.54 13.51 21.93
CA THR A 348 5.22 12.90 21.77
C THR A 348 4.66 13.29 20.42
N CYS A 349 4.18 12.28 19.67
CA CYS A 349 3.56 12.45 18.37
C CYS A 349 2.15 11.86 18.36
N TYR A 350 1.24 12.54 17.68
CA TYR A 350 -0.14 12.10 17.49
C TYR A 350 -0.37 11.74 16.03
N ALA A 351 -0.99 10.59 15.78
CA ALA A 351 -1.36 10.17 14.43
C ALA A 351 -2.87 9.94 14.35
N ARG A 352 -3.50 10.42 13.27
CA ARG A 352 -4.89 10.05 13.00
C ARG A 352 -4.97 8.63 12.50
N VAL A 353 -5.89 7.90 13.09
CA VAL A 353 -6.24 6.53 12.73
C VAL A 353 -7.65 6.52 12.19
N TYR A 354 -7.84 5.82 11.07
CA TYR A 354 -9.15 5.48 10.54
C TYR A 354 -9.27 3.96 10.40
N VAL A 355 -10.34 3.39 10.95
CA VAL A 355 -10.64 1.97 10.80
C VAL A 355 -12.14 1.72 10.90
N LYS A 356 -12.65 0.88 10.01
CA LYS A 356 -13.96 0.24 10.19
C LYS A 356 -13.74 -1.14 10.79
N PHE A 357 -14.44 -1.46 11.87
CA PHE A 357 -14.37 -2.77 12.50
C PHE A 357 -15.75 -3.26 12.92
N ARG A 358 -15.87 -4.56 13.15
CA ARG A 358 -17.13 -5.21 13.50
C ARG A 358 -16.90 -6.19 14.63
N VAL A 359 -17.72 -6.07 15.67
CA VAL A 359 -17.85 -7.13 16.68
C VAL A 359 -18.73 -8.22 16.08
N LYS A 360 -18.16 -9.35 15.67
CA LYS A 360 -18.90 -10.47 15.08
C LYS A 360 -19.73 -11.22 16.13
N SER A 361 -19.20 -11.38 17.34
CA SER A 361 -19.87 -12.02 18.47
C SER A 361 -19.31 -11.53 19.80
N GLY A 362 -20.10 -11.73 20.86
CA GLY A 362 -19.68 -11.54 22.25
C GLY A 362 -20.69 -10.76 23.10
N LYS A 363 -20.57 -10.87 24.43
CA LYS A 363 -21.40 -10.13 25.40
C LYS A 363 -20.83 -8.72 25.60
N ILE A 364 -21.49 -7.71 25.03
CA ILE A 364 -20.98 -6.33 24.95
C ILE A 364 -21.60 -5.45 26.06
N PRO A 365 -20.78 -4.89 26.96
CA PRO A 365 -21.25 -3.95 27.97
C PRO A 365 -21.75 -2.63 27.36
N SER A 366 -22.62 -1.94 28.11
CA SER A 366 -23.08 -0.60 27.72
C SER A 366 -21.92 0.39 27.61
N VAL A 367 -22.11 1.45 26.82
CA VAL A 367 -21.08 2.49 26.61
C VAL A 367 -20.66 3.23 27.89
N LYS A 368 -21.54 3.29 28.90
CA LYS A 368 -21.24 3.89 30.20
C LYS A 368 -20.39 2.98 31.10
N SER A 369 -20.23 1.70 30.73
CA SER A 369 -19.49 0.73 31.52
C SER A 369 -18.00 0.78 31.20
N LYS A 370 -17.17 0.82 32.26
CA LYS A 370 -15.71 0.61 32.16
C LYS A 370 -15.34 -0.79 31.62
N CYS A 371 -16.31 -1.72 31.53
CA CYS A 371 -16.10 -3.07 31.03
C CYS A 371 -15.97 -3.14 29.50
N GLN A 372 -16.16 -2.04 28.74
CA GLN A 372 -15.92 -2.09 27.29
C GLN A 372 -14.44 -2.41 26.95
N ASN A 373 -13.52 -2.11 27.87
CA ASN A 373 -12.12 -2.53 27.80
C ASN A 373 -11.94 -4.06 27.85
N GLU A 374 -12.95 -4.82 28.26
CA GLU A 374 -12.95 -6.29 28.23
C GLU A 374 -13.33 -6.85 26.86
N VAL A 375 -13.83 -6.00 25.96
CA VAL A 375 -14.14 -6.34 24.56
C VAL A 375 -12.98 -5.95 23.67
N ILE A 376 -12.52 -4.70 23.79
CA ILE A 376 -11.38 -4.17 23.05
C ILE A 376 -10.34 -3.75 24.08
N TYR A 377 -9.13 -4.29 23.98
CA TYR A 377 -8.05 -3.94 24.90
C TYR A 377 -7.69 -2.45 24.79
N GLY A 378 -7.23 -1.82 25.87
CA GLY A 378 -6.73 -0.44 25.90
C GLY A 378 -6.88 0.22 27.27
N SER A 379 -6.40 1.45 27.42
CA SER A 379 -6.56 2.27 28.62
C SER A 379 -8.02 2.63 28.87
N TYR A 380 -8.70 3.06 27.80
CA TYR A 380 -10.11 3.39 27.76
C TYR A 380 -10.75 2.95 26.44
N THR A 381 -11.86 2.23 26.54
CA THR A 381 -12.75 1.94 25.41
C THR A 381 -14.13 2.50 25.72
N GLY A 382 -14.63 3.37 24.84
CA GLY A 382 -15.90 4.07 25.04
C GLY A 382 -16.58 4.32 23.70
N MET A 383 -17.28 3.31 23.19
CA MET A 383 -17.85 3.32 21.84
C MET A 383 -19.39 3.26 21.91
N LYS A 384 -20.05 4.38 21.58
CA LYS A 384 -21.53 4.57 21.63
C LYS A 384 -22.30 3.47 20.89
N ASN A 385 -21.80 3.04 19.74
CA ASN A 385 -22.47 2.09 18.85
C ASN A 385 -21.86 0.68 18.88
N LEU A 386 -21.02 0.38 19.87
CA LEU A 386 -20.40 -0.94 19.99
C LEU A 386 -21.44 -1.96 20.41
N THR A 387 -21.88 -2.76 19.44
CA THR A 387 -22.86 -3.82 19.63
C THR A 387 -22.49 -5.01 18.76
N SER A 388 -22.96 -6.20 19.13
CA SER A 388 -22.72 -7.40 18.35
C SER A 388 -23.35 -7.28 16.95
N LYS A 389 -22.65 -7.78 15.94
CA LYS A 389 -23.05 -7.79 14.53
C LYS A 389 -23.26 -6.39 13.92
N LYS A 390 -22.67 -5.33 14.49
CA LYS A 390 -22.64 -4.00 13.86
C LYS A 390 -21.23 -3.58 13.49
N THR A 391 -21.10 -2.93 12.35
CA THR A 391 -19.87 -2.27 11.91
C THR A 391 -19.81 -0.88 12.54
N VAL A 392 -18.66 -0.54 13.09
CA VAL A 392 -18.37 0.72 13.77
C VAL A 392 -17.15 1.35 13.09
N THR A 393 -17.17 2.67 12.98
CA THR A 393 -16.01 3.45 12.51
C THR A 393 -15.33 4.08 13.72
N PHE A 394 -14.02 3.88 13.81
CA PHE A 394 -13.13 4.65 14.67
C PHE A 394 -12.31 5.62 13.80
N ALA A 395 -12.31 6.88 14.20
CA ALA A 395 -11.64 7.98 13.51
C ALA A 395 -11.23 9.03 14.55
N ASP A 396 -10.04 8.86 15.13
CA ASP A 396 -9.47 9.73 16.16
C ASP A 396 -7.93 9.66 16.14
N GLU A 397 -7.28 10.32 17.10
CA GLU A 397 -5.82 10.37 17.24
C GLU A 397 -5.33 9.37 18.30
N ILE A 398 -4.21 8.70 17.99
CA ILE A 398 -3.46 7.86 18.93
C ILE A 398 -2.12 8.53 19.22
N GLU A 399 -1.74 8.50 20.50
CA GLU A 399 -0.48 9.04 21.02
C GLU A 399 0.66 8.02 20.90
N CYS A 400 1.81 8.47 20.43
CA CYS A 400 3.04 7.71 20.30
C CYS A 400 4.18 8.51 20.89
N ASP A 401 4.75 8.01 21.97
CA ASP A 401 5.90 8.61 22.61
C ASP A 401 7.17 8.25 21.87
N LEU A 402 8.09 9.21 21.85
CA LEU A 402 9.33 9.19 21.08
C LEU A 402 10.50 9.53 22.00
N SER A 403 11.55 8.74 21.92
CA SER A 403 12.82 8.98 22.60
C SER A 403 13.94 9.05 21.57
N TYR A 404 14.84 10.02 21.78
CA TYR A 404 15.95 10.28 20.89
C TYR A 404 17.27 10.18 21.64
N THR A 405 18.30 9.68 20.95
CA THR A 405 19.68 9.70 21.43
C THR A 405 20.55 10.25 20.31
N ASN A 406 21.32 11.30 20.60
CA ASN A 406 22.17 11.98 19.61
C ASN A 406 21.41 12.38 18.33
N GLY A 407 20.18 12.87 18.49
CA GLY A 407 19.32 13.31 17.38
C GLY A 407 18.70 12.20 16.53
N LYS A 408 18.87 10.92 16.90
CA LYS A 408 18.24 9.78 16.22
C LYS A 408 17.14 9.18 17.08
N LEU A 409 16.02 8.79 16.47
CA LEU A 409 14.94 8.10 17.16
C LEU A 409 15.45 6.72 17.61
N THR A 410 15.47 6.47 18.92
CA THR A 410 15.97 5.21 19.51
C THR A 410 14.88 4.38 20.17
N SER A 411 13.79 5.01 20.61
CA SER A 411 12.62 4.30 21.10
C SER A 411 11.34 5.01 20.70
N TYR A 412 10.31 4.22 20.40
CA TYR A 412 9.00 4.71 19.98
C TYR A 412 7.93 3.66 20.25
N GLY A 413 6.77 4.11 20.72
CA GLY A 413 5.69 3.21 21.09
C GLY A 413 4.42 3.97 21.41
N VAL A 414 3.30 3.27 21.30
CA VAL A 414 2.01 3.81 21.72
C VAL A 414 2.08 4.11 23.22
N ASP A 415 1.65 5.31 23.62
CA ASP A 415 1.48 5.62 25.04
C ASP A 415 0.21 4.95 25.55
N TRP A 416 0.25 4.39 26.75
CA TRP A 416 -0.92 3.74 27.33
C TRP A 416 -2.06 4.74 27.56
N GLY A 417 -1.77 5.93 28.09
CA GLY A 417 -2.78 6.97 28.32
C GLY A 417 -3.44 7.47 27.05
N GLY A 418 -2.74 7.41 25.91
CA GLY A 418 -3.25 7.84 24.61
C GLY A 418 -3.56 6.78 23.58
N ASP A 419 -3.80 5.53 24.01
CA ASP A 419 -4.23 4.43 23.14
C ASP A 419 -5.76 4.29 23.04
N SER A 420 -6.52 5.26 23.54
CA SER A 420 -7.98 5.16 23.71
C SER A 420 -8.74 4.84 22.41
N ILE A 421 -9.69 3.90 22.46
CA ILE A 421 -10.64 3.63 21.37
C ILE A 421 -12.02 4.10 21.82
N ALA A 422 -12.32 5.36 21.53
CA ALA A 422 -13.54 5.99 21.98
C ALA A 422 -14.16 6.93 20.93
N ASN A 423 -15.48 7.07 20.99
CA ASN A 423 -16.24 8.07 20.23
C ASN A 423 -17.33 8.75 21.09
N VAL A 424 -17.26 8.59 22.40
CA VAL A 424 -18.25 9.13 23.35
C VAL A 424 -18.20 10.64 23.51
N ASN A 425 -17.03 11.25 23.31
CA ASN A 425 -16.79 12.69 23.46
C ASN A 425 -16.83 13.48 22.14
N ASN A 426 -17.34 12.84 21.07
CA ASN A 426 -17.62 13.48 19.79
C ASN A 426 -19.08 13.89 19.70
#